data_AF-A0A3D9CQK4-F1
#
_entry.id   AF-A0A3D9CQK4-F1
#
_cell.length_a   1.000
_cell.length_b   1.000
_cell.length_c   1.000
_cell.angle_alpha   90.00
_cell.angle_beta   90.00
_cell.angle_gamma   90.00
#
_symmetry.space_group_name_H-M   'P 1'
#
loop_
_entity.id
_entity.type
_entity.pdbx_description
1 polymer ?
#
loop_
_entity_poly.entity_id
_entity_poly.type
_entity_poly.pdbx_seq_one_letter_code
_entity_poly.pdbx_strand_id
1 'polypeptide(L)'
;MINLIKIKMRNIKKLSIAAAFILFSSFNAQVAIGKDSVDGNSTVLDFNNVSGNTKGLILPATTGLPGGSPVNGTFVFDMTDKKVKMYENNVWKDLSDAGDSGVVPVNTSAQSGNGVVIGASESSADGVLVLESPDKAMILPKVAEPHLNVKSPYPGMVCYDTVSKTLAVFDGKVWNYWK
;
A
#
# COMPACT_ATOMS: atom_id res chain seq x y z
N MET A 1 59.63 11.18 -11.26
CA MET A 1 58.70 11.81 -10.30
C MET A 1 57.31 12.08 -10.88
N ILE A 2 57.20 12.73 -12.05
CA ILE A 2 55.92 13.08 -12.72
C ILE A 2 55.02 11.87 -13.04
N ASN A 3 55.59 10.75 -13.49
CA ASN A 3 54.81 9.54 -13.83
C ASN A 3 54.17 8.88 -12.59
N LEU A 4 54.83 8.93 -11.44
CA LEU A 4 54.31 8.39 -10.18
C LEU A 4 53.08 9.18 -9.70
N ILE A 5 53.13 10.51 -9.84
CA ILE A 5 52.02 11.42 -9.47
C ILE A 5 50.80 11.17 -10.37
N LYS A 6 51.01 11.01 -11.69
CA LYS A 6 49.91 10.70 -12.64
C LYS A 6 49.23 9.36 -12.33
N ILE A 7 49.99 8.33 -11.98
CA ILE A 7 49.45 7.01 -11.60
C ILE A 7 48.62 7.10 -10.31
N LYS A 8 49.13 7.80 -9.29
CA LYS A 8 48.42 8.03 -8.02
C LYS A 8 47.10 8.75 -8.22
N MET A 9 47.08 9.82 -9.02
CA MET A 9 45.86 10.56 -9.36
C MET A 9 44.83 9.72 -10.14
N ARG A 10 45.29 8.85 -11.05
CA ARG A 10 44.40 7.94 -11.80
C ARG A 10 43.72 6.93 -10.88
N ASN A 11 44.43 6.43 -9.87
CA ASN A 11 43.89 5.48 -8.90
C ASN A 11 42.90 6.16 -7.93
N ILE A 12 43.17 7.39 -7.50
CA ILE A 12 42.23 8.18 -6.67
C ILE A 12 40.91 8.41 -7.42
N LYS A 13 40.94 8.79 -8.71
CA LYS A 13 39.73 8.97 -9.52
C LYS A 13 38.90 7.68 -9.63
N LYS A 14 39.55 6.53 -9.82
CA LYS A 14 38.87 5.23 -9.85
C LYS A 14 38.24 4.87 -8.50
N LEU A 15 38.92 5.17 -7.40
CA LEU A 15 38.42 4.95 -6.05
C LEU A 15 37.22 5.86 -5.74
N SER A 16 37.26 7.12 -6.18
CA SER A 16 36.12 8.05 -6.05
C SER A 16 34.89 7.59 -6.85
N ILE A 17 35.09 7.07 -8.06
CA ILE A 17 33.99 6.52 -8.88
C ILE A 17 33.40 5.26 -8.24
N ALA A 18 34.23 4.36 -7.71
CA ALA A 18 33.77 3.17 -7.00
C ALA A 18 33.00 3.52 -5.72
N ALA A 19 33.49 4.49 -4.94
CA ALA A 19 32.81 4.98 -3.75
C ALA A 19 31.45 5.63 -4.08
N ALA A 20 31.37 6.40 -5.18
CA ALA A 20 30.10 6.95 -5.67
C ALA A 20 29.11 5.83 -6.05
N PHE A 21 29.56 4.78 -6.77
CA PHE A 21 28.69 3.65 -7.13
C PHE A 21 28.14 2.87 -5.92
N ILE A 22 28.96 2.69 -4.87
CA ILE A 22 28.55 2.01 -3.64
C ILE A 22 27.52 2.83 -2.85
N LEU A 23 27.58 4.17 -2.91
CA LEU A 23 26.62 5.05 -2.26
C LEU A 23 25.22 5.02 -2.90
N PHE A 24 25.09 4.56 -4.16
CA PHE A 24 23.80 4.49 -4.84
C PHE A 24 23.06 3.15 -4.66
N SER A 25 23.74 2.09 -4.18
CA SER A 25 23.19 0.73 -4.13
C SER A 25 22.36 0.39 -2.88
N SER A 26 21.95 1.38 -2.07
CA SER A 26 21.32 1.13 -0.76
C SER A 26 19.95 1.79 -0.55
N PHE A 27 19.30 2.25 -1.61
CA PHE A 27 17.98 2.88 -1.46
C PHE A 27 16.86 1.84 -1.56
N ASN A 28 16.32 1.43 -0.41
CA ASN A 28 14.99 0.84 -0.38
C ASN A 28 13.98 1.95 -0.69
N ALA A 29 13.21 1.79 -1.77
CA ALA A 29 12.27 2.81 -2.19
C ALA A 29 11.05 2.85 -1.26
N GLN A 30 10.84 3.99 -0.59
CA GLN A 30 9.59 4.34 0.05
C GLN A 30 8.71 5.09 -0.95
N VAL A 31 7.39 4.92 -0.88
CA VAL A 31 6.45 5.54 -1.81
C VAL A 31 5.55 6.51 -1.07
N ALA A 32 5.47 7.74 -1.58
CA ALA A 32 4.55 8.78 -1.11
C ALA A 32 3.53 9.09 -2.21
N ILE A 33 2.24 9.06 -1.89
CA ILE A 33 1.15 9.33 -2.83
C ILE A 33 0.42 10.61 -2.43
N GLY A 34 0.40 11.59 -3.34
CA GLY A 34 -0.27 12.86 -3.12
C GLY A 34 0.45 13.78 -2.12
N LYS A 35 1.75 13.56 -1.90
CA LYS A 35 2.67 14.37 -1.09
C LYS A 35 4.11 14.14 -1.57
N ASP A 36 5.04 15.00 -1.16
CA ASP A 36 6.42 14.99 -1.68
C ASP A 36 7.35 13.97 -1.00
N SER A 37 7.05 13.57 0.25
CA SER A 37 7.86 12.64 1.02
C SER A 37 7.01 11.83 1.99
N VAL A 38 7.47 10.65 2.40
CA VAL A 38 6.79 9.87 3.43
C VAL A 38 6.98 10.48 4.82
N ASP A 39 6.03 10.22 5.72
CA ASP A 39 6.18 10.48 7.15
C ASP A 39 6.95 9.34 7.81
N GLY A 40 8.01 9.68 8.56
CA GLY A 40 8.77 8.74 9.37
C GLY A 40 9.71 7.82 8.58
N ASN A 41 10.57 7.11 9.33
CA ASN A 41 11.63 6.27 8.73
C ASN A 41 11.19 4.81 8.53
N SER A 42 10.11 4.38 9.18
CA SER A 42 9.59 3.00 9.15
C SER A 42 8.33 2.88 8.28
N THR A 43 8.32 3.58 7.15
CA THR A 43 7.16 3.68 6.24
C THR A 43 7.52 3.17 4.86
N VAL A 44 6.75 2.23 4.31
CA VAL A 44 6.96 1.72 2.94
C VAL A 44 6.04 2.43 1.93
N LEU A 45 4.83 2.76 2.37
CA LEU A 45 3.82 3.45 1.58
C LEU A 45 3.08 4.46 2.46
N ASP A 46 2.99 5.70 1.98
CA ASP A 46 2.33 6.80 2.67
C ASP A 46 1.42 7.57 1.71
N PHE A 47 0.39 8.18 2.26
CA PHE A 47 -0.61 8.96 1.53
C PHE A 47 -0.72 10.36 2.10
N ASN A 48 -1.31 11.26 1.32
CA ASN A 48 -1.62 12.62 1.75
C ASN A 48 -2.33 12.63 3.12
N ASN A 49 -1.81 13.44 4.03
CA ASN A 49 -2.21 13.57 5.43
C ASN A 49 -2.69 14.99 5.79
N VAL A 50 -2.92 15.87 4.80
CA VAL A 50 -3.39 17.23 5.05
C VAL A 50 -4.78 17.25 5.70
N SER A 51 -5.02 18.29 6.51
CA SER A 51 -6.34 18.53 7.09
C SER A 51 -7.40 18.68 5.99
N GLY A 52 -8.56 18.06 6.20
CA GLY A 52 -9.65 18.04 5.21
C GLY A 52 -9.47 17.01 4.10
N ASN A 53 -8.46 16.13 4.17
CA ASN A 53 -8.35 14.99 3.25
C ASN A 53 -9.60 14.09 3.33
N THR A 54 -10.14 13.74 2.17
CA THR A 54 -11.29 12.84 2.00
C THR A 54 -10.97 11.65 1.10
N LYS A 55 -9.69 11.46 0.74
CA LYS A 55 -9.24 10.35 -0.10
C LYS A 55 -8.93 9.14 0.78
N GLY A 56 -9.54 8.01 0.43
CA GLY A 56 -9.24 6.69 0.99
C GLY A 56 -8.58 5.77 -0.02
N LEU A 57 -8.18 4.59 0.44
CA LEU A 57 -7.67 3.51 -0.39
C LEU A 57 -8.86 2.64 -0.82
N ILE A 58 -9.04 2.41 -2.13
CA ILE A 58 -10.08 1.51 -2.62
C ILE A 58 -9.47 0.12 -2.76
N LEU A 59 -10.04 -0.86 -2.05
CA LEU A 59 -9.60 -2.24 -2.11
C LEU A 59 -9.98 -2.89 -3.46
N PRO A 60 -9.22 -3.90 -3.90
CA PRO A 60 -9.64 -4.74 -5.02
C PRO A 60 -11.02 -5.35 -4.74
N ALA A 61 -11.94 -5.16 -5.67
CA ALA A 61 -13.25 -5.78 -5.64
C ALA A 61 -13.23 -7.08 -6.45
N THR A 62 -13.44 -8.21 -5.81
CA THR A 62 -13.35 -9.54 -6.44
C THR A 62 -14.69 -10.27 -6.36
N THR A 63 -14.95 -11.14 -7.33
CA THR A 63 -16.12 -12.03 -7.29
C THR A 63 -15.72 -13.30 -6.53
N GLY A 64 -15.93 -13.30 -5.21
CA GLY A 64 -15.46 -14.33 -4.31
C GLY A 64 -14.06 -14.03 -3.77
N LEU A 65 -13.56 -14.92 -2.91
CA LEU A 65 -12.23 -14.79 -2.32
C LEU A 65 -11.15 -15.08 -3.38
N PRO A 66 -10.01 -14.36 -3.36
CA PRO A 66 -8.90 -14.65 -4.25
C PRO A 66 -8.51 -16.13 -4.19
N GLY A 67 -8.35 -16.76 -5.37
CA GLY A 67 -7.74 -18.08 -5.47
C GLY A 67 -6.27 -18.05 -5.06
N GLY A 68 -5.66 -19.21 -4.84
CA GLY A 68 -4.26 -19.32 -4.40
C GLY A 68 -4.09 -19.40 -2.89
N SER A 69 -2.92 -18.99 -2.39
CA SER A 69 -2.57 -18.99 -0.97
C SER A 69 -2.42 -17.54 -0.49
N PRO A 70 -3.50 -16.86 -0.07
CA PRO A 70 -3.40 -15.50 0.45
C PRO A 70 -2.45 -15.45 1.65
N VAL A 71 -1.78 -14.32 1.83
CA VAL A 71 -0.89 -14.08 2.95
C VAL A 71 -1.61 -13.28 4.03
N ASN A 72 -1.24 -13.48 5.30
CA ASN A 72 -1.83 -12.69 6.38
C ASN A 72 -1.60 -11.19 6.11
N GLY A 73 -2.67 -10.40 6.23
CA GLY A 73 -2.68 -8.98 5.86
C GLY A 73 -3.26 -8.70 4.46
N THR A 74 -3.74 -9.71 3.71
CA THR A 74 -4.48 -9.47 2.45
C THR A 74 -5.85 -8.87 2.74
N PHE A 75 -6.22 -7.79 2.02
CA PHE A 75 -7.53 -7.15 2.09
C PHE A 75 -8.27 -7.25 0.75
N VAL A 76 -9.58 -7.43 0.81
CA VAL A 76 -10.45 -7.51 -0.38
C VAL A 76 -11.84 -6.96 -0.09
N PHE A 77 -12.52 -6.46 -1.12
CA PHE A 77 -13.98 -6.32 -1.11
C PHE A 77 -14.58 -7.49 -1.90
N ASP A 78 -15.15 -8.45 -1.19
CA ASP A 78 -15.78 -9.62 -1.80
C ASP A 78 -17.19 -9.24 -2.28
N MET A 79 -17.38 -9.20 -3.59
CA MET A 79 -18.66 -8.85 -4.22
C MET A 79 -19.71 -9.97 -4.13
N THR A 80 -19.31 -11.20 -3.79
CA THR A 80 -20.25 -12.32 -3.66
C THR A 80 -21.15 -12.15 -2.44
N ASP A 81 -20.59 -11.74 -1.29
CA ASP A 81 -21.35 -11.44 -0.08
C ASP A 81 -21.32 -9.96 0.34
N LYS A 82 -20.66 -9.11 -0.46
CA LYS A 82 -20.64 -7.64 -0.35
C LYS A 82 -19.98 -7.17 0.94
N LYS A 83 -18.89 -7.80 1.32
CA LYS A 83 -18.15 -7.51 2.55
C LYS A 83 -16.72 -7.12 2.28
N VAL A 84 -16.21 -6.22 3.10
CA VAL A 84 -14.77 -6.01 3.23
C VAL A 84 -14.21 -7.12 4.11
N LYS A 85 -13.14 -7.79 3.67
CA LYS A 85 -12.53 -8.90 4.39
C LYS A 85 -11.02 -8.73 4.48
N MET A 86 -10.45 -9.24 5.57
CA MET A 86 -9.01 -9.37 5.76
C MET A 86 -8.66 -10.84 6.01
N TYR A 87 -7.60 -11.32 5.38
CA TYR A 87 -7.04 -12.62 5.71
C TYR A 87 -6.07 -12.45 6.89
N GLU A 88 -6.37 -13.06 8.02
CA GLU A 88 -5.49 -13.05 9.19
C GLU A 88 -5.54 -14.40 9.91
N ASN A 89 -4.43 -14.79 10.54
CA ASN A 89 -4.32 -16.09 11.24
C ASN A 89 -4.79 -17.27 10.38
N ASN A 90 -4.50 -17.21 9.07
CA ASN A 90 -4.89 -18.19 8.06
C ASN A 90 -6.41 -18.36 7.86
N VAL A 91 -7.21 -17.37 8.27
CA VAL A 91 -8.67 -17.36 8.08
C VAL A 91 -9.13 -16.01 7.51
N TRP A 92 -10.18 -16.04 6.73
CA TRP A 92 -10.85 -14.81 6.31
C TRP A 92 -11.73 -14.28 7.43
N LYS A 93 -11.53 -13.01 7.78
CA LYS A 93 -12.32 -12.28 8.75
C LYS A 93 -13.07 -11.16 8.08
N ASP A 94 -14.35 -11.09 8.36
CA ASP A 94 -15.21 -10.02 7.92
C ASP A 94 -14.88 -8.73 8.68
N LEU A 95 -14.65 -7.65 7.94
CA LEU A 95 -14.47 -6.30 8.45
C LEU A 95 -15.72 -5.42 8.27
N SER A 96 -16.78 -5.96 7.67
CA SER A 96 -18.06 -5.28 7.54
C SER A 96 -19.21 -6.26 7.51
N ASP A 97 -20.41 -5.74 7.75
CA ASP A 97 -21.64 -6.40 7.34
C ASP A 97 -21.81 -6.37 5.81
N ALA A 98 -22.87 -7.00 5.31
CA ALA A 98 -23.19 -7.03 3.90
C ALA A 98 -23.69 -5.65 3.41
N GLY A 99 -22.85 -4.97 2.63
CA GLY A 99 -23.12 -3.64 2.11
C GLY A 99 -23.76 -3.65 0.72
N ASP A 100 -23.18 -2.88 -0.20
CA ASP A 100 -23.64 -2.73 -1.59
C ASP A 100 -22.46 -2.68 -2.57
N SER A 101 -22.54 -3.45 -3.66
CA SER A 101 -21.56 -3.48 -4.74
C SER A 101 -22.10 -2.92 -6.06
N GLY A 102 -23.32 -2.35 -6.07
CA GLY A 102 -24.02 -1.96 -7.31
C GLY A 102 -23.34 -0.88 -8.15
N VAL A 103 -22.45 -0.08 -7.55
CA VAL A 103 -21.64 0.91 -8.27
C VAL A 103 -20.29 0.39 -8.72
N VAL A 104 -19.93 -0.86 -8.35
CA VAL A 104 -18.67 -1.48 -8.76
C VAL A 104 -18.82 -2.06 -10.17
N PRO A 105 -18.03 -1.59 -11.16
CA PRO A 105 -18.09 -2.12 -12.50
C PRO A 105 -17.49 -3.54 -12.51
N VAL A 106 -18.20 -4.47 -13.14
CA VAL A 106 -17.72 -5.85 -13.30
C VAL A 106 -16.70 -5.89 -14.43
N ASN A 107 -15.48 -6.31 -14.12
CA ASN A 107 -14.48 -6.65 -15.12
C ASN A 107 -14.45 -8.18 -15.29
N THR A 108 -14.79 -8.65 -16.49
CA THR A 108 -14.81 -10.08 -16.84
C THR A 108 -13.57 -10.53 -17.62
N SER A 109 -12.63 -9.61 -17.87
CA SER A 109 -11.39 -9.93 -18.56
C SER A 109 -10.53 -10.85 -17.71
N ALA A 110 -9.82 -11.77 -18.36
CA ALA A 110 -8.82 -12.58 -17.66
C ALA A 110 -7.76 -11.68 -17.04
N GLN A 111 -7.40 -11.94 -15.78
CA GLN A 111 -6.28 -11.27 -15.13
C GLN A 111 -5.00 -11.67 -15.86
N SER A 112 -4.26 -10.66 -16.33
CA SER A 112 -2.97 -10.84 -16.99
C SER A 112 -1.99 -9.82 -16.43
N GLY A 113 -0.78 -10.27 -16.11
CA GLY A 113 0.28 -9.46 -15.53
C GLY A 113 0.59 -9.81 -14.08
N ASN A 114 1.77 -9.37 -13.66
CA ASN A 114 2.22 -9.47 -12.28
C ASN A 114 1.72 -8.24 -11.51
N GLY A 115 1.41 -8.41 -10.22
CA GLY A 115 1.11 -7.28 -9.34
C GLY A 115 2.31 -6.34 -9.14
N VAL A 116 2.12 -5.31 -8.33
CA VAL A 116 3.17 -4.37 -7.94
C VAL A 116 3.73 -4.76 -6.58
N VAL A 117 5.05 -4.85 -6.44
CA VAL A 117 5.74 -5.00 -5.16
C VAL A 117 6.38 -3.67 -4.78
N ILE A 118 6.15 -3.20 -3.56
CA ILE A 118 6.80 -2.01 -2.98
C ILE A 118 7.58 -2.42 -1.74
N GLY A 119 8.83 -1.97 -1.64
CA GLY A 119 9.70 -2.19 -0.47
C GLY A 119 10.75 -3.30 -0.65
N ALA A 120 10.59 -4.17 -1.65
CA ALA A 120 11.56 -5.20 -2.05
C ALA A 120 11.62 -5.36 -3.58
N SER A 121 12.64 -6.08 -4.09
CA SER A 121 12.79 -6.38 -5.51
C SER A 121 11.83 -7.45 -6.02
N GLU A 122 11.39 -8.35 -5.14
CA GLU A 122 10.49 -9.46 -5.43
C GLU A 122 9.72 -9.85 -4.16
N SER A 123 8.63 -10.59 -4.33
CA SER A 123 7.87 -11.19 -3.24
C SER A 123 7.27 -12.52 -3.71
N SER A 124 7.11 -13.46 -2.79
CA SER A 124 6.36 -14.70 -3.02
C SER A 124 4.86 -14.55 -2.71
N ALA A 125 4.42 -13.41 -2.18
CA ALA A 125 3.02 -13.15 -1.91
C ALA A 125 2.25 -12.96 -3.23
N ASP A 126 1.11 -13.63 -3.33
CA ASP A 126 0.20 -13.48 -4.47
C ASP A 126 -0.76 -12.30 -4.21
N GLY A 127 -0.61 -11.22 -4.96
CA GLY A 127 -1.41 -10.01 -4.79
C GLY A 127 -1.18 -8.97 -5.88
N VAL A 128 -2.18 -8.14 -6.14
CA VAL A 128 -2.09 -7.04 -7.14
C VAL A 128 -1.24 -5.87 -6.65
N LEU A 129 -1.19 -5.67 -5.33
CA LEU A 129 -0.30 -4.74 -4.64
C LEU A 129 0.23 -5.43 -3.39
N VAL A 130 1.54 -5.63 -3.33
CA VAL A 130 2.25 -6.28 -2.23
C VAL A 130 3.20 -5.27 -1.61
N LEU A 131 3.12 -5.14 -0.29
CA LEU A 131 4.05 -4.34 0.50
C LEU A 131 5.00 -5.30 1.21
N GLU A 132 6.25 -5.34 0.76
CA GLU A 132 7.25 -6.28 1.22
C GLU A 132 8.33 -5.53 1.98
N SER A 133 8.36 -5.66 3.30
CA SER A 133 9.39 -5.05 4.13
C SER A 133 9.47 -5.72 5.49
N PRO A 134 10.67 -5.98 6.04
CA PRO A 134 10.80 -6.58 7.37
C PRO A 134 10.51 -5.60 8.52
N ASP A 135 10.60 -4.28 8.27
CA ASP A 135 10.63 -3.25 9.32
C ASP A 135 9.85 -1.97 8.98
N LYS A 136 9.08 -1.97 7.90
CA LYS A 136 8.29 -0.80 7.45
C LYS A 136 6.84 -1.18 7.23
N ALA A 137 5.95 -0.24 7.52
CA ALA A 137 4.52 -0.42 7.36
C ALA A 137 3.91 0.64 6.43
N MET A 138 2.70 0.39 5.97
CA MET A 138 1.88 1.41 5.33
C MET A 138 1.29 2.34 6.39
N ILE A 139 1.30 3.64 6.09
CA ILE A 139 0.42 4.59 6.78
C ILE A 139 -0.85 4.68 5.95
N LEU A 140 -2.00 4.31 6.52
CA LEU A 140 -3.28 4.43 5.83
C LEU A 140 -3.61 5.89 5.51
N PRO A 141 -4.37 6.17 4.43
CA PRO A 141 -4.92 7.49 4.19
C PRO A 141 -5.69 7.97 5.42
N LYS A 142 -5.38 9.19 5.88
CA LYS A 142 -5.97 9.78 7.09
C LYS A 142 -7.17 10.64 6.71
N VAL A 143 -8.32 10.38 7.29
CA VAL A 143 -9.56 11.13 7.07
C VAL A 143 -10.19 11.40 8.43
N ALA A 144 -10.65 12.61 8.70
CA ALA A 144 -11.39 12.90 9.92
C ALA A 144 -12.88 12.58 9.69
N GLU A 145 -13.51 11.79 10.56
CA GLU A 145 -14.96 11.49 10.52
C GLU A 145 -15.46 11.15 9.10
N PRO A 146 -14.97 10.06 8.50
CA PRO A 146 -15.22 9.76 7.09
C PRO A 146 -16.71 9.65 6.76
N HIS A 147 -17.53 9.19 7.71
CA HIS A 147 -19.00 9.14 7.58
C HIS A 147 -19.67 10.51 7.41
N LEU A 148 -19.04 11.61 7.83
CA LEU A 148 -19.54 12.98 7.63
C LEU A 148 -18.89 13.65 6.43
N ASN A 149 -17.59 13.40 6.22
CA ASN A 149 -16.76 14.22 5.34
C ASN A 149 -16.57 13.61 3.94
N VAL A 150 -16.66 12.29 3.77
CA VAL A 150 -16.61 11.65 2.45
C VAL A 150 -18.03 11.59 1.88
N LYS A 151 -18.33 12.47 0.91
CA LYS A 151 -19.70 12.64 0.37
C LYS A 151 -20.14 11.54 -0.59
N SER A 152 -19.20 10.88 -1.25
CA SER A 152 -19.47 9.79 -2.20
C SER A 152 -18.40 8.71 -2.05
N PRO A 153 -18.39 7.98 -0.93
CA PRO A 153 -17.44 6.90 -0.71
C PRO A 153 -17.73 5.76 -1.70
N TYR A 154 -16.68 5.02 -2.04
CA TYR A 154 -16.77 3.90 -2.98
C TYR A 154 -16.72 2.58 -2.21
N PRO A 155 -17.53 1.56 -2.55
CA PRO A 155 -17.52 0.27 -1.85
C PRO A 155 -16.11 -0.32 -1.76
N GLY A 156 -15.70 -0.77 -0.58
CA GLY A 156 -14.34 -1.22 -0.31
C GLY A 156 -13.34 -0.10 -0.04
N MET A 157 -13.78 1.15 0.11
CA MET A 157 -12.91 2.25 0.56
C MET A 157 -12.51 2.03 2.02
N VAL A 158 -11.21 2.17 2.30
CA VAL A 158 -10.62 2.09 3.64
C VAL A 158 -9.78 3.33 3.95
N CYS A 159 -9.80 3.77 5.20
CA CYS A 159 -8.98 4.86 5.71
C CYS A 159 -8.78 4.74 7.23
N TYR A 160 -7.85 5.51 7.77
CA TYR A 160 -7.72 5.70 9.22
C TYR A 160 -8.54 6.93 9.64
N ASP A 161 -9.53 6.72 10.50
CA ASP A 161 -10.28 7.83 11.09
C ASP A 161 -9.46 8.49 12.20
N THR A 162 -9.04 9.72 11.98
CA THR A 162 -8.20 10.45 12.92
C THR A 162 -8.92 10.89 14.19
N VAL A 163 -10.26 10.95 14.17
CA VAL A 163 -11.06 11.36 15.34
C VAL A 163 -11.35 10.17 16.24
N SER A 164 -11.92 9.10 15.71
CA SER A 164 -12.21 7.88 16.50
C SER A 164 -10.97 7.01 16.74
N LYS A 165 -9.87 7.25 16.01
CA LYS A 165 -8.62 6.50 16.03
C LYS A 165 -8.79 5.03 15.66
N THR A 166 -9.53 4.78 14.59
CA THR A 166 -9.93 3.43 14.15
C THR A 166 -9.61 3.22 12.67
N LEU A 167 -9.51 1.95 12.27
CA LEU A 167 -9.66 1.58 10.87
C LEU A 167 -11.14 1.76 10.50
N ALA A 168 -11.40 2.57 9.48
CA ALA A 168 -12.73 2.80 8.95
C ALA A 168 -12.85 2.17 7.55
N VAL A 169 -13.87 1.34 7.34
CA VAL A 169 -14.13 0.66 6.06
C VAL A 169 -15.55 0.94 5.60
N PHE A 170 -15.71 1.29 4.33
CA PHE A 170 -17.02 1.53 3.72
C PHE A 170 -17.46 0.31 2.91
N ASP A 171 -18.62 -0.26 3.27
CA ASP A 171 -19.14 -1.49 2.65
C ASP A 171 -20.01 -1.24 1.41
N GLY A 172 -20.22 0.02 1.04
CA GLY A 172 -21.14 0.43 -0.02
C GLY A 172 -22.43 1.06 0.48
N LYS A 173 -22.74 0.92 1.77
CA LYS A 173 -23.89 1.54 2.44
C LYS A 173 -23.46 2.37 3.64
N VAL A 174 -22.66 1.79 4.53
CA VAL A 174 -22.27 2.40 5.80
C VAL A 174 -20.77 2.24 6.07
N TRP A 175 -20.29 3.05 7.01
CA TRP A 175 -18.93 2.96 7.53
C TRP A 175 -18.89 2.05 8.76
N ASN A 176 -17.98 1.09 8.75
CA ASN A 176 -17.70 0.16 9.83
C ASN A 176 -16.34 0.52 10.47
N TYR A 177 -16.23 0.46 11.79
CA TYR A 177 -15.07 0.97 12.53
C TYR A 177 -14.44 -0.11 13.42
N TRP A 178 -13.13 -0.29 13.31
CA TRP A 178 -12.35 -1.33 14.01
C TRP A 178 -11.27 -0.73 14.92
N LYS A 179 -11.20 -1.24 16.15
CA LYS A 179 -10.20 -0.89 17.17
C LYS A 179 -9.29 -2.08 17.47
#